data_AF-A0A355ETB2-F1
#
_entry.id   AF-A0A355ETB2-F1
#
_cell.length_a   1.000
_cell.length_b   1.000
_cell.length_c   1.000
_cell.angle_alpha   90.00
_cell.angle_beta   90.00
_cell.angle_gamma   90.00
#
_symmetry.space_group_name_H-M   'P 1'
#
loop_
_entity.id
_entity.type
_entity.pdbx_description
1 polymer ?
#
loop_
_entity_poly.entity_id
_entity_poly.type
_entity_poly.pdbx_seq_one_letter_code
_entity_poly.pdbx_strand_id
1 'polypeptide(L)'
;DPLVGRDVLVGALLGSAMGFLVFCTMALTHRMGGTNWFVLNLGRLQGVSGFLGGLLGDLRISLLTSLSFLVFLTALRRVLRRESLSLAVCWAVATAVLVLRYGGPFAISVPLIGLGCALFVLSWARFGLLAGVAHYLTLLLGLDYPMTGETSVWYGWLGIFSLVSILGLATWGCLVATAGQPWWRGSFLED
;
A
#
# COMPACT_ATOMS: atom_id res chain seq x y z
N ASP A 1 3.76 11.87 -18.99
CA ASP A 1 2.31 11.74 -19.14
C ASP A 1 1.66 12.03 -17.79
N PRO A 2 0.80 13.06 -17.69
CA PRO A 2 0.13 13.43 -16.43
C PRO A 2 -0.68 12.28 -15.80
N LEU A 3 -1.22 11.36 -16.62
CA LEU A 3 -1.99 10.22 -16.14
C LEU A 3 -1.13 9.27 -15.29
N VAL A 4 0.11 9.02 -15.73
CA VAL A 4 1.09 8.19 -15.01
C VAL A 4 1.44 8.80 -13.65
N GLY A 5 1.65 10.12 -13.60
CA GLY A 5 1.96 10.83 -12.35
C GLY A 5 0.81 10.74 -11.35
N ARG A 6 -0.42 10.93 -11.82
CA ARG A 6 -1.64 10.81 -11.00
C ARG A 6 -1.79 9.41 -10.43
N ASP A 7 -1.65 8.37 -11.27
CA ASP A 7 -1.88 6.99 -10.85
C ASP A 7 -0.82 6.55 -9.82
N VAL A 8 0.44 6.97 -9.98
CA VAL A 8 1.50 6.72 -8.97
C VAL A 8 1.24 7.50 -7.68
N LEU A 9 0.86 8.77 -7.76
CA LEU A 9 0.57 9.59 -6.57
C LEU A 9 -0.61 9.03 -5.76
N VAL A 10 -1.71 8.69 -6.44
CA VAL A 10 -2.89 8.10 -5.80
C VAL A 10 -2.56 6.74 -5.21
N GLY A 11 -1.82 5.91 -5.95
CA GLY A 11 -1.35 4.62 -5.44
C GLY A 11 -0.51 4.80 -4.17
N ALA A 12 0.48 5.67 -4.17
CA ALA A 12 1.33 5.94 -3.02
C ALA A 12 0.54 6.45 -1.79
N LEU A 13 -0.42 7.36 -2.00
CA LEU A 13 -1.26 7.88 -0.94
C LEU A 13 -2.15 6.78 -0.32
N LEU A 14 -2.81 5.98 -1.17
CA LEU A 14 -3.68 4.90 -0.70
C LEU A 14 -2.89 3.77 -0.03
N GLY A 15 -1.70 3.45 -0.55
CA GLY A 15 -0.79 2.47 0.06
C GLY A 15 -0.29 2.92 1.42
N SER A 16 0.06 4.19 1.57
CA SER A 16 0.44 4.79 2.86
C SER A 16 -0.72 4.76 3.85
N ALA A 17 -1.92 5.11 3.41
CA ALA A 17 -3.13 5.06 4.24
C ALA A 17 -3.46 3.62 4.68
N MET A 18 -3.34 2.64 3.79
CA MET A 18 -3.51 1.23 4.12
C MET A 18 -2.44 0.75 5.11
N GLY A 19 -1.17 1.12 4.91
CA GLY A 19 -0.08 0.80 5.84
C GLY A 19 -0.35 1.36 7.24
N PHE A 20 -0.84 2.59 7.33
CA PHE A 20 -1.25 3.21 8.59
C PHE A 20 -2.41 2.45 9.27
N LEU A 21 -3.44 2.04 8.51
CA LEU A 21 -4.56 1.25 9.04
C LEU A 21 -4.10 -0.12 9.57
N VAL A 22 -3.19 -0.79 8.85
CA VAL A 22 -2.60 -2.06 9.28
C VAL A 22 -1.80 -1.86 10.56
N PHE A 23 -0.97 -0.81 10.63
CA PHE A 23 -0.21 -0.48 11.83
C PHE A 23 -1.12 -0.20 13.04
N CYS A 24 -2.19 0.59 12.85
CA CYS A 24 -3.21 0.84 13.88
C CYS A 24 -3.86 -0.46 14.35
N THR A 25 -4.19 -1.37 13.43
CA THR A 25 -4.77 -2.68 13.77
C THR A 25 -3.81 -3.53 14.60
N MET A 26 -2.53 -3.59 14.23
CA MET A 26 -1.49 -4.29 14.98
C MET A 26 -1.30 -3.69 16.37
N ALA A 27 -1.21 -2.37 16.48
CA ALA A 27 -1.04 -1.66 17.74
C ALA A 27 -2.21 -1.88 18.70
N LEU A 28 -3.46 -1.83 18.20
CA LEU A 28 -4.66 -2.09 19.00
C LEU A 28 -4.75 -3.56 19.42
N THR A 29 -4.44 -4.49 18.51
CA THR A 29 -4.45 -5.93 18.80
C THR A 29 -3.42 -6.27 19.87
N HIS A 30 -2.22 -5.69 19.81
CA HIS A 30 -1.20 -5.85 20.84
C HIS A 30 -1.66 -5.34 22.21
N ARG A 31 -2.31 -4.16 22.26
CA ARG A 31 -2.87 -3.64 23.52
C ARG A 31 -3.94 -4.53 24.15
N MET A 32 -4.58 -5.39 23.36
CA MET A 32 -5.58 -6.34 23.82
C MET A 32 -5.02 -7.73 24.14
N GLY A 33 -3.69 -7.88 24.21
CA GLY A 33 -3.02 -9.14 24.53
C GLY A 33 -2.85 -10.07 23.32
N GLY A 34 -3.07 -9.57 22.10
CA GLY A 34 -2.74 -10.31 20.88
C GLY A 34 -1.22 -10.41 20.69
N THR A 35 -0.76 -11.58 20.24
CA THR A 35 0.67 -11.91 20.09
C THR A 35 1.26 -11.58 18.72
N ASN A 36 0.44 -11.11 17.77
CA ASN A 36 0.87 -10.76 16.41
C ASN A 36 1.56 -9.41 16.35
N TRP A 37 2.70 -9.32 17.05
CA TRP A 37 3.62 -8.20 16.92
C TRP A 37 4.44 -8.34 15.63
N PHE A 38 4.79 -7.19 15.06
CA PHE A 38 5.60 -7.01 13.86
C PHE A 38 6.73 -8.04 13.71
N VAL A 39 6.69 -8.87 12.66
CA VAL A 39 7.73 -9.86 12.37
C VAL A 39 8.84 -9.19 11.58
N LEU A 40 9.95 -8.91 12.26
CA LEU A 40 11.13 -8.30 11.67
C LEU A 40 11.84 -9.29 10.75
N ASN A 41 11.94 -9.00 9.45
CA ASN A 41 12.72 -9.81 8.53
C ASN A 41 14.20 -9.44 8.61
N LEU A 42 14.96 -10.16 9.44
CA LEU A 42 16.40 -9.95 9.66
C LEU A 42 17.22 -10.01 8.36
N GLY A 43 16.78 -10.77 7.35
CA GLY A 43 17.47 -10.87 6.06
C GLY A 43 17.49 -9.54 5.30
N ARG A 44 16.44 -8.73 5.44
CA ARG A 44 16.35 -7.39 4.82
C ARG A 44 17.19 -6.35 5.55
N LEU A 45 17.60 -6.66 6.79
CA LEU A 45 18.40 -5.78 7.63
C LEU A 45 19.90 -5.99 7.43
N GLN A 46 20.37 -6.94 6.61
CA GLN A 46 21.80 -7.28 6.42
C GLN A 46 22.63 -6.22 5.65
N GLY A 47 22.43 -4.94 5.92
CA GLY A 47 23.13 -3.84 5.27
C GLY A 47 22.56 -3.47 3.89
N VAL A 48 23.37 -2.82 3.06
CA VAL A 48 22.95 -2.28 1.75
C VAL A 48 22.54 -3.36 0.76
N SER A 49 23.21 -4.51 0.76
CA SER A 49 22.88 -5.64 -0.11
C SER A 49 21.54 -6.27 0.27
N GLY A 50 21.28 -6.45 1.58
CA GLY A 50 20.01 -6.94 2.11
C GLY A 50 18.85 -5.99 1.77
N PHE A 51 19.09 -4.68 1.86
CA PHE A 51 18.12 -3.67 1.47
C PHE A 51 17.81 -3.69 -0.03
N LEU A 52 18.83 -3.64 -0.89
CA LEU A 52 18.62 -3.64 -2.35
C LEU A 52 17.95 -4.93 -2.81
N GLY A 53 18.34 -6.07 -2.25
CA GLY A 53 17.67 -7.35 -2.47
C GLY A 53 16.22 -7.34 -2.00
N GLY A 54 15.96 -6.74 -0.83
CA GLY A 54 14.62 -6.51 -0.29
C GLY A 54 13.77 -5.64 -1.21
N LEU A 55 14.28 -4.49 -1.64
CA LEU A 55 13.59 -3.54 -2.51
C LEU A 55 13.25 -4.15 -3.88
N LEU A 56 14.19 -4.85 -4.50
CA LEU A 56 13.94 -5.59 -5.75
C LEU A 56 12.92 -6.71 -5.53
N GLY A 57 12.99 -7.38 -4.38
CA GLY A 57 11.99 -8.35 -3.94
C GLY A 57 10.60 -7.73 -3.82
N ASP A 58 10.50 -6.55 -3.19
CA ASP A 58 9.25 -5.83 -2.97
C ASP A 58 8.67 -5.27 -4.26
N LEU A 59 9.52 -4.79 -5.18
CA LEU A 59 9.09 -4.40 -6.53
C LEU A 59 8.54 -5.61 -7.29
N ARG A 60 9.26 -6.74 -7.26
CA ARG A 60 8.83 -7.98 -7.90
C ARG A 60 7.51 -8.48 -7.32
N ILE A 61 7.39 -8.52 -5.99
CA ILE A 61 6.17 -8.94 -5.29
C ILE A 61 5.03 -7.97 -5.62
N SER A 62 5.26 -6.67 -5.56
CA SER A 62 4.27 -5.65 -5.93
C SER A 62 3.75 -5.86 -7.34
N LEU A 63 4.63 -6.09 -8.32
CA LEU A 63 4.23 -6.37 -9.70
C LEU A 63 3.44 -7.66 -9.84
N LEU A 64 3.92 -8.76 -9.25
CA LEU A 64 3.27 -10.07 -9.30
C LEU A 64 1.90 -10.04 -8.63
N THR A 65 1.82 -9.56 -7.38
CA THR A 65 0.57 -9.45 -6.64
C THR A 65 -0.42 -8.57 -7.38
N SER A 66 0.06 -7.48 -7.98
CA SER A 66 -0.76 -6.60 -8.79
C SER A 66 -1.32 -7.32 -10.02
N LEU A 67 -0.47 -7.97 -10.81
CA LEU A 67 -0.91 -8.73 -11.99
C LEU A 67 -1.86 -9.88 -11.61
N SER A 68 -1.55 -10.63 -10.54
CA SER A 68 -2.42 -11.68 -10.01
C SER A 68 -3.78 -11.12 -9.62
N PHE A 69 -3.81 -9.96 -8.97
CA PHE A 69 -5.05 -9.31 -8.59
C PHE A 69 -5.87 -8.85 -9.81
N LEU A 70 -5.20 -8.30 -10.83
CA LEU A 70 -5.84 -7.93 -12.10
C LEU A 70 -6.50 -9.15 -12.76
N VAL A 71 -5.77 -10.26 -12.87
CA VAL A 71 -6.27 -11.50 -13.45
C VAL A 71 -7.44 -12.04 -12.63
N PHE A 72 -7.32 -12.04 -11.30
CA PHE A 72 -8.36 -12.50 -10.40
C PHE A 72 -9.65 -11.66 -10.52
N LEU A 73 -9.51 -10.32 -10.53
CA LEU A 73 -10.64 -9.39 -10.68
C LEU A 73 -11.29 -9.53 -12.06
N THR A 74 -10.48 -9.70 -13.11
CA THR A 74 -11.00 -9.92 -14.48
C THR A 74 -11.73 -11.26 -14.59
N ALA A 75 -11.22 -12.32 -13.96
CA ALA A 75 -11.88 -13.61 -13.90
C ALA A 75 -13.22 -13.51 -13.14
N LEU A 76 -13.25 -12.83 -11.99
CA LEU A 76 -14.49 -12.57 -11.25
C LEU A 76 -15.50 -11.77 -12.06
N ARG A 77 -15.06 -10.75 -12.81
CA ARG A 77 -15.95 -9.99 -13.71
C ARG A 77 -16.55 -10.87 -14.80
N ARG A 78 -15.78 -11.80 -15.36
CA ARG A 78 -16.28 -12.77 -16.35
C ARG A 78 -17.27 -13.77 -15.76
N VAL A 79 -17.02 -14.28 -14.55
CA VAL A 79 -17.87 -15.29 -13.91
C VAL A 79 -19.15 -14.68 -13.35
N LEU A 80 -19.06 -13.60 -12.56
CA LEU A 80 -20.22 -13.00 -11.88
C LEU A 80 -21.06 -12.10 -12.79
N ARG A 81 -20.51 -11.66 -13.94
CA ARG A 81 -21.16 -10.79 -14.94
C ARG A 81 -21.67 -9.44 -14.44
N ARG A 82 -21.57 -9.16 -13.13
CA ARG A 82 -21.95 -7.91 -12.47
C ARG A 82 -20.73 -7.28 -11.83
N GLU A 83 -20.37 -6.08 -12.28
CA GLU A 83 -19.17 -5.37 -11.81
C GLU A 83 -19.18 -5.14 -10.29
N SER A 84 -20.31 -4.72 -9.73
CA SER A 84 -20.44 -4.46 -8.30
C SER A 84 -20.25 -5.72 -7.45
N LEU A 85 -20.77 -6.87 -7.89
CA LEU A 85 -20.59 -8.13 -7.17
C LEU A 85 -19.14 -8.61 -7.24
N SER A 86 -18.46 -8.45 -8.38
CA SER A 86 -17.05 -8.81 -8.51
C SER A 86 -16.17 -8.01 -7.55
N LEU A 87 -16.43 -6.71 -7.40
CA LEU A 87 -15.71 -5.86 -6.46
C LEU A 87 -16.01 -6.26 -5.01
N ALA A 88 -17.28 -6.49 -4.67
CA ALA A 88 -17.69 -6.90 -3.33
C ALA A 88 -17.07 -8.25 -2.92
N VAL A 89 -17.08 -9.24 -3.81
CA VAL A 89 -16.46 -10.55 -3.56
C VAL A 89 -14.95 -10.42 -3.43
N CYS A 90 -14.31 -9.64 -4.30
CA CYS A 90 -12.86 -9.42 -4.23
C CYS A 90 -12.45 -8.76 -2.90
N TRP A 91 -13.20 -7.73 -2.48
CA TRP A 91 -13.06 -7.09 -1.18
C TRP A 91 -13.25 -8.07 -0.02
N ALA A 92 -14.31 -8.87 -0.04
CA ALA A 92 -14.63 -9.83 1.01
C ALA A 92 -13.53 -10.90 1.15
N VAL A 93 -13.04 -11.45 0.03
CA VAL A 93 -11.95 -12.43 0.00
C VAL A 93 -10.65 -11.81 0.52
N ALA A 94 -10.27 -10.62 0.04
CA ALA A 94 -9.06 -9.94 0.50
C ALA A 94 -9.11 -9.64 2.01
N THR A 95 -10.25 -9.16 2.50
CA THR A 95 -10.47 -8.89 3.93
C THR A 95 -10.38 -10.17 4.75
N ALA A 96 -11.05 -11.25 4.33
CA ALA A 96 -11.00 -12.53 5.04
C ALA A 96 -9.57 -13.07 5.13
N VAL A 97 -8.81 -13.06 4.02
CA VAL A 97 -7.42 -13.52 3.99
C VAL A 97 -6.55 -12.71 4.95
N LEU A 98 -6.65 -11.38 4.95
CA LEU A 98 -5.83 -10.53 5.82
C LEU A 98 -6.23 -10.63 7.29
N VAL A 99 -7.52 -10.71 7.61
CA VAL A 99 -7.99 -10.92 8.99
C VAL A 99 -7.47 -12.25 9.54
N LEU A 100 -7.52 -13.32 8.74
CA LEU A 100 -6.97 -14.62 9.13
C LEU A 100 -5.45 -14.59 9.28
N ARG A 101 -4.74 -13.85 8.42
CA ARG A 101 -3.27 -13.73 8.45
C ARG A 101 -2.77 -12.96 9.66
N TYR A 102 -3.38 -11.81 9.96
CA TYR A 102 -2.89 -10.91 11.01
C TYR A 102 -3.40 -11.25 12.40
N GLY A 103 -4.38 -12.15 12.54
CA GLY A 103 -4.85 -12.75 13.79
C GLY A 103 -5.09 -11.75 14.92
N GLY A 104 -6.35 -11.51 15.26
CA GLY A 104 -6.71 -10.61 16.35
C GLY A 104 -8.22 -10.63 16.62
N PRO A 105 -8.69 -9.83 17.58
CA PRO A 105 -10.12 -9.69 17.83
C PRO A 105 -10.86 -9.30 16.54
N PHE A 106 -11.83 -10.11 16.12
CA PHE A 106 -12.60 -9.88 14.90
C PHE A 106 -13.28 -8.50 14.89
N ALA A 107 -13.72 -8.02 16.05
CA ALA A 107 -14.40 -6.74 16.22
C ALA A 107 -13.56 -5.52 15.77
N ILE A 108 -12.22 -5.63 15.82
CA ILE A 108 -11.29 -4.54 15.44
C ILE A 108 -10.68 -4.82 14.09
N SER A 109 -10.28 -6.07 13.86
CA SER A 109 -9.57 -6.48 12.65
C SER A 109 -10.44 -6.32 11.41
N VAL A 110 -11.71 -6.73 11.47
CA VAL A 110 -12.63 -6.67 10.32
C VAL A 110 -12.87 -5.25 9.82
N PRO A 111 -13.25 -4.25 10.65
CA PRO A 111 -13.51 -2.90 10.14
C PRO A 111 -12.24 -2.19 9.62
N LEU A 112 -11.10 -2.30 10.32
CA LEU A 112 -9.87 -1.61 9.91
C LEU A 112 -9.21 -2.26 8.69
N ILE A 113 -9.08 -3.59 8.68
CA ILE A 113 -8.54 -4.34 7.53
C ILE A 113 -9.51 -4.25 6.36
N GLY A 114 -10.81 -4.33 6.62
CA GLY A 114 -11.85 -4.17 5.61
C GLY A 114 -11.78 -2.81 4.93
N LEU A 115 -11.55 -1.73 5.69
CA LEU A 115 -11.32 -0.40 5.12
C LEU A 115 -10.05 -0.37 4.26
N GLY A 116 -8.94 -0.93 4.73
CA GLY A 116 -7.70 -1.02 3.95
C GLY A 116 -7.89 -1.79 2.62
N CYS A 117 -8.56 -2.95 2.68
CA CYS A 117 -8.91 -3.73 1.50
C CYS A 117 -9.84 -2.97 0.55
N ALA A 118 -10.77 -2.17 1.06
CA ALA A 118 -11.65 -1.36 0.24
C ALA A 118 -10.84 -0.29 -0.52
N LEU A 119 -9.91 0.39 0.15
CA LEU A 119 -9.01 1.34 -0.50
C LEU A 119 -8.16 0.67 -1.59
N PHE A 120 -7.67 -0.54 -1.34
CA PHE A 120 -6.96 -1.33 -2.34
C PHE A 120 -7.84 -1.64 -3.56
N VAL A 121 -9.00 -2.26 -3.36
CA VAL A 121 -9.95 -2.59 -4.45
C VAL A 121 -10.36 -1.35 -5.24
N LEU A 122 -10.59 -0.21 -4.57
CA LEU A 122 -10.94 1.06 -5.21
C LEU A 122 -9.78 1.64 -6.03
N SER A 123 -8.55 1.58 -5.51
CA SER A 123 -7.33 1.98 -6.23
C SER A 123 -7.26 1.26 -7.59
N TRP A 124 -7.49 -0.04 -7.55
CA TRP A 124 -7.47 -0.91 -8.71
C TRP A 124 -8.61 -0.66 -9.70
N ALA A 125 -9.84 -0.61 -9.19
CA ALA A 125 -11.03 -0.45 -10.01
C ALA A 125 -11.05 0.90 -10.76
N ARG A 126 -10.47 1.95 -10.17
CA ARG A 126 -10.54 3.32 -10.69
C ARG A 126 -9.26 3.79 -11.41
N PHE A 127 -8.08 3.39 -10.94
CA PHE A 127 -6.80 3.90 -11.44
C PHE A 127 -5.92 2.82 -12.09
N GLY A 128 -6.34 1.55 -12.06
CA GLY A 128 -5.71 0.47 -12.82
C GLY A 128 -4.42 -0.09 -12.23
N LEU A 129 -3.67 -0.79 -13.09
CA LEU A 129 -2.51 -1.60 -12.70
C LEU A 129 -1.39 -0.78 -12.06
N LEU A 130 -1.06 0.38 -12.65
CA LEU A 130 0.07 1.18 -12.19
C LEU A 130 -0.19 1.74 -10.77
N ALA A 131 -1.39 2.25 -10.52
CA ALA A 131 -1.79 2.69 -9.19
C ALA A 131 -1.79 1.52 -8.19
N GLY A 132 -2.21 0.33 -8.62
CA GLY A 132 -2.14 -0.89 -7.82
C GLY A 132 -0.71 -1.28 -7.41
N VAL A 133 0.24 -1.20 -8.35
CA VAL A 133 1.66 -1.46 -8.09
C VAL A 133 2.24 -0.43 -7.13
N ALA A 134 1.98 0.86 -7.37
CA ALA A 134 2.45 1.94 -6.49
C ALA A 134 1.84 1.82 -5.08
N HIS A 135 0.55 1.45 -4.98
CA HIS A 135 -0.13 1.17 -3.72
C HIS A 135 0.57 0.04 -2.96
N TYR A 136 0.73 -1.12 -3.60
CA TYR A 136 1.30 -2.28 -2.91
C TYR A 136 2.78 -2.07 -2.54
N LEU A 137 3.54 -1.43 -3.42
CA LEU A 137 4.95 -1.10 -3.14
C LEU A 137 5.06 -0.17 -1.93
N THR A 138 4.23 0.87 -1.86
CA THR A 138 4.24 1.82 -0.75
C THR A 138 3.81 1.16 0.56
N LEU A 139 2.84 0.23 0.48
CA LEU A 139 2.44 -0.60 1.61
C LEU A 139 3.61 -1.46 2.12
N LEU A 140 4.33 -2.16 1.23
CA LEU A 140 5.50 -2.97 1.60
C LEU A 140 6.63 -2.12 2.17
N LEU A 141 6.91 -0.96 1.57
CA LEU A 141 7.90 -0.02 2.08
C LEU A 141 7.56 0.43 3.51
N GLY A 142 6.28 0.68 3.81
CA GLY A 142 5.83 1.07 5.14
C GLY A 142 5.81 -0.07 6.16
N LEU A 143 5.55 -1.31 5.74
CA LEU A 143 5.38 -2.45 6.64
C LEU A 143 6.64 -3.31 6.80
N ASP A 144 7.52 -3.39 5.82
CA ASP A 144 8.65 -4.32 5.87
C ASP A 144 9.94 -3.66 6.36
N TYR A 145 10.00 -2.32 6.38
CA TYR A 145 11.15 -1.57 6.87
C TYR A 145 10.79 -0.86 8.17
N PRO A 146 11.41 -1.24 9.30
CA PRO A 146 11.06 -0.70 10.60
C PRO A 146 11.38 0.81 10.67
N MET A 147 10.37 1.63 10.91
CA MET A 147 10.54 3.04 11.21
C MET A 147 10.75 3.21 12.71
N THR A 148 11.97 3.62 13.10
CA THR A 148 12.32 3.96 14.49
C THR A 148 12.66 5.44 14.59
N GLY A 149 12.28 6.07 15.71
CA GLY A 149 12.74 7.41 16.06
C GLY A 149 14.18 7.44 16.57
N GLU A 150 14.72 6.28 16.97
CA GLU A 150 16.11 6.14 17.41
C GLU A 150 17.03 5.90 16.21
N THR A 151 17.62 6.98 15.69
CA THR A 151 18.56 6.91 14.56
C THR A 151 19.92 6.30 14.93
N SER A 152 20.19 6.10 16.22
CA SER A 152 21.39 5.45 16.75
C SER A 152 21.41 3.95 16.50
N VAL A 153 20.27 3.33 16.18
CA VAL A 153 20.20 1.90 15.91
C VAL A 153 20.79 1.60 14.53
N TRP A 154 21.52 0.50 14.44
CA TRP A 154 22.26 0.09 13.24
C TRP A 154 21.40 -0.08 11.96
N TYR A 155 20.09 -0.27 12.11
CA TYR A 155 19.11 -0.31 11.01
C TYR A 155 18.28 0.97 10.84
N GLY A 156 18.50 2.02 11.64
CA GLY A 156 17.67 3.23 11.63
C GLY A 156 17.63 3.92 10.26
N TRP A 157 18.75 3.88 9.52
CA TRP A 157 18.84 4.43 8.16
C TRP A 157 17.95 3.71 7.14
N LEU A 158 17.63 2.43 7.33
CA LEU A 158 16.77 1.66 6.42
C LEU A 158 15.33 2.19 6.43
N GLY A 159 14.81 2.52 7.62
CA GLY A 159 13.50 3.16 7.76
C GLY A 159 13.45 4.53 7.11
N ILE A 160 14.52 5.34 7.24
CA ILE A 160 14.65 6.64 6.58
C ILE A 160 14.65 6.46 5.06
N PHE A 161 15.41 5.50 4.53
CA PHE A 161 15.44 5.22 3.09
C PHE A 161 14.08 4.80 2.54
N SER A 162 13.32 3.99 3.28
CA SER A 162 11.94 3.65 2.91
C SER A 162 11.06 4.91 2.86
N LEU A 163 11.11 5.76 3.90
CA LEU A 163 10.37 7.03 3.95
C LEU A 163 10.72 7.94 2.76
N VAL A 164 12.01 8.10 2.48
CA VAL A 164 12.52 8.90 1.35
C VAL A 164 12.05 8.31 0.02
N SER A 165 11.97 6.99 -0.10
CA SER A 165 11.44 6.34 -1.31
C SER A 165 9.95 6.62 -1.52
N ILE A 166 9.15 6.56 -0.45
CA ILE A 166 7.71 6.89 -0.51
C ILE A 166 7.52 8.38 -0.87
N LEU A 167 8.27 9.27 -0.20
CA LEU A 167 8.23 10.71 -0.49
C LEU A 167 8.73 11.01 -1.90
N GLY A 168 9.76 10.31 -2.37
CA GLY A 168 10.27 10.39 -3.74
C GLY A 168 9.22 10.02 -4.77
N LEU A 169 8.48 8.91 -4.55
CA LEU A 169 7.37 8.51 -5.41
C LEU A 169 6.23 9.53 -5.39
N ALA A 170 5.88 10.06 -4.22
CA ALA A 170 4.82 11.05 -4.09
C ALA A 170 5.20 12.39 -4.74
N THR A 171 6.41 12.89 -4.49
CA THR A 171 6.91 14.14 -5.09
C THR A 171 7.05 14.00 -6.60
N TRP A 172 7.63 12.90 -7.09
CA TRP A 172 7.73 12.63 -8.52
C TRP A 172 6.35 12.51 -9.17
N GLY A 173 5.42 11.77 -8.54
CA GLY A 173 4.04 11.63 -9.00
C GLY A 173 3.34 12.98 -9.09
N CYS A 174 3.52 13.85 -8.09
CA CYS A 174 3.00 15.21 -8.08
C CYS A 174 3.60 16.09 -9.20
N LEU A 175 4.92 16.05 -9.40
CA LEU A 175 5.61 16.79 -10.44
C LEU A 175 5.15 16.35 -11.85
N VAL A 176 5.02 15.04 -12.07
CA VAL A 176 4.58 14.51 -13.36
C VAL A 176 3.09 14.75 -13.59
N ALA A 177 2.25 14.64 -12.55
CA ALA A 177 0.82 14.92 -12.64
C ALA A 177 0.53 16.40 -12.93
N THR A 178 1.34 17.31 -12.36
CA THR A 178 1.22 18.74 -12.60
C THR A 178 1.78 19.16 -13.96
N ALA A 179 2.64 18.34 -14.59
CA ALA A 179 3.18 18.55 -15.94
C ALA A 179 3.75 19.96 -16.20
N GLY A 180 4.28 20.62 -15.16
CA GLY A 180 4.78 21.98 -15.23
C GLY A 180 3.72 23.09 -15.12
N GLN A 181 2.46 22.76 -14.82
CA GLN A 181 1.44 23.77 -14.53
C GLN A 181 1.69 24.42 -13.16
N PRO A 182 1.62 25.77 -13.06
CA PRO A 182 1.87 26.47 -11.82
C PRO A 182 0.78 26.15 -10.78
N TRP A 183 1.20 25.76 -9.57
CA TRP A 183 0.32 25.32 -8.47
C TRP A 183 -0.67 26.39 -7.95
N TRP A 184 -0.55 27.64 -8.44
CA TRP A 184 -1.21 28.84 -7.93
C TRP A 184 -1.95 29.67 -9.00
N ARG A 185 -2.32 29.10 -10.17
CA ARG A 185 -3.24 29.81 -11.08
C ARG A 185 -4.69 29.51 -10.71
N GLY A 186 -5.27 30.41 -9.93
CA GLY A 186 -6.69 30.44 -9.60
C GLY A 186 -7.54 30.68 -10.83
N SER A 187 -8.04 29.61 -11.44
CA SER A 187 -9.16 29.68 -12.41
C SER A 187 -10.31 28.75 -12.01
N PHE A 188 -10.41 28.39 -10.72
CA PHE A 188 -11.46 27.51 -10.21
C PHE A 188 -12.67 28.27 -9.62
N LEU A 189 -12.76 29.59 -9.83
CA LEU A 189 -13.83 30.47 -9.32
C LEU A 189 -14.29 31.55 -10.34
N GLU A 190 -14.30 31.23 -11.63
CA GLU A 190 -15.05 32.01 -12.62
C GLU A 190 -15.87 31.02 -13.46
N ASP A 191 -17.04 30.64 -12.92
CA ASP A 191 -18.30 30.35 -13.62
C ASP A 191 -19.41 30.18 -12.57
#